data_AF-A0A931Q8H1-F1
#
_entry.id   AF-A0A931Q8H1-F1
#
_cell.length_a   1.000
_cell.length_b   1.000
_cell.length_c   1.000
_cell.angle_alpha   90.00
_cell.angle_beta   90.00
_cell.angle_gamma   90.00
#
_symmetry.space_group_name_H-M   'P 1'
#
loop_
_entity.id
_entity.type
_entity.pdbx_description
1 polymer ?
#
loop_
_entity_poly.entity_id
_entity_poly.type
_entity_poly.pdbx_seq_one_letter_code
_entity_poly.pdbx_strand_id
1 'polypeptide(L)'
;GMSQGGRIVFHEQKYLPDPKSTILLVGYQTAGSLGRRILDGAKSVRIMGQDVPVKCRVVNISGYSAHADQKGLMDWLYPMRKTLKKVFVVQGDEDVSQKFASIIEDRLAIEAHAPNEGDEVVL
;
A
#
# COMPACT_ATOMS: atom_id res chain seq x y z
N GLY A 1 -4.63 9.13 -5.48
CA GLY A 1 -5.06 7.74 -5.73
C GLY A 1 -3.89 6.94 -6.26
N MET A 2 -4.14 5.90 -7.06
CA MET A 2 -3.12 4.98 -7.59
C MET A 2 -2.85 5.13 -9.09
N SER A 3 -3.27 6.26 -9.67
CA SER A 3 -3.06 6.59 -11.09
C SER A 3 -3.68 5.59 -12.09
N GLN A 4 -4.69 4.83 -11.66
CA GLN A 4 -5.34 3.82 -12.50
C GLN A 4 -6.41 4.39 -13.45
N GLY A 5 -6.91 5.60 -13.19
CA GLY A 5 -8.00 6.17 -13.98
C GLY A 5 -8.50 7.52 -13.48
N GLY A 6 -9.51 8.05 -14.19
CA GLY A 6 -10.07 9.38 -13.91
C GLY A 6 -9.19 10.52 -14.43
N ARG A 7 -9.46 11.75 -13.98
CA ARG A 7 -8.78 12.97 -14.51
C ARG A 7 -7.26 12.95 -14.36
N ILE A 8 -6.73 12.26 -13.34
CA ILE A 8 -5.30 12.27 -13.05
C ILE A 8 -4.45 11.71 -14.21
N VAL A 9 -4.96 10.73 -14.97
CA VAL A 9 -4.18 10.11 -16.06
C VAL A 9 -3.87 11.09 -17.19
N PHE A 10 -4.77 12.06 -17.45
CA PHE A 10 -4.56 13.12 -18.43
C PHE A 10 -3.49 14.12 -17.95
N HIS A 11 -3.51 14.45 -16.66
CA HIS A 11 -2.48 15.29 -16.06
C HIS A 11 -1.12 14.57 -16.09
N GLU A 12 -1.07 13.29 -15.74
CA GLU A 12 0.16 12.50 -15.77
C GLU A 12 0.70 12.37 -17.19
N GLN A 13 -0.14 12.08 -18.20
CA GLN A 13 0.27 12.06 -19.59
C GLN A 13 0.91 13.39 -20.03
N LYS A 14 0.39 14.52 -19.54
CA LYS A 14 0.88 15.85 -19.87
C LYS A 14 2.15 16.24 -19.11
N TYR A 15 2.24 15.92 -17.82
CA TYR A 15 3.24 16.49 -16.91
C TYR A 15 4.37 15.52 -16.54
N LEU A 16 4.20 14.20 -16.68
CA LEU A 16 5.31 13.26 -16.48
C LEU A 16 6.52 13.54 -17.40
N PRO A 17 6.35 13.95 -18.67
CA PRO A 17 7.47 14.29 -19.55
C PRO A 17 8.18 15.61 -19.22
N ASP A 18 7.60 16.46 -18.37
CA ASP A 18 8.14 17.77 -18.07
C ASP A 18 9.10 17.73 -16.87
N PRO A 19 10.42 17.95 -17.05
CA PRO A 19 11.39 17.94 -15.96
C PRO A 19 11.19 19.07 -14.93
N LYS A 20 10.42 20.11 -15.26
CA LYS A 20 10.10 21.19 -14.32
C LYS A 20 8.93 20.82 -13.39
N SER A 21 8.20 19.76 -13.71
CA SER A 21 7.07 19.30 -12.92
C SER A 21 7.50 18.39 -11.77
N THR A 22 6.65 18.27 -10.74
CA THR A 22 6.80 17.29 -9.66
C THR A 22 5.49 16.52 -9.52
N ILE A 23 5.56 15.19 -9.50
CA ILE A 23 4.45 14.34 -9.06
C ILE A 23 4.67 13.99 -7.59
N LEU A 24 3.68 14.30 -6.76
CA LEU A 24 3.68 14.00 -5.34
C LEU A 24 2.66 12.90 -5.05
N LEU A 25 3.16 11.74 -4.66
CA LEU A 25 2.34 10.61 -4.22
C LEU A 25 2.16 10.69 -2.70
N VAL A 26 0.91 10.68 -2.23
CA VAL A 26 0.55 10.93 -0.81
C VAL A 26 -0.13 9.73 -0.13
N GLY A 27 0.12 8.52 -0.61
CA GLY A 27 -0.50 7.31 -0.06
C GLY A 27 -0.01 6.03 -0.72
N TYR A 28 -0.47 4.91 -0.18
CA TYR A 28 -0.08 3.59 -0.66
C TYR A 28 -0.38 3.41 -2.16
N GLN A 29 0.55 2.74 -2.84
CA GLN A 29 0.46 2.41 -4.25
C GLN A 29 0.51 0.89 -4.37
N THR A 30 -0.65 0.27 -4.64
CA THR A 30 -0.73 -1.19 -4.78
C THR A 30 0.17 -1.68 -5.92
N ALA A 31 0.76 -2.85 -5.73
CA ALA A 31 1.55 -3.54 -6.75
C ALA A 31 0.80 -3.60 -8.10
N GLY A 32 1.55 -3.42 -9.19
CA GLY A 32 0.99 -3.41 -10.55
C GLY A 32 0.29 -2.10 -10.95
N SER A 33 0.02 -1.19 -10.02
CA SER A 33 -0.58 0.11 -10.38
C SER A 33 0.38 1.02 -11.14
N LEU A 34 -0.19 1.92 -11.97
CA LEU A 34 0.59 2.95 -12.66
C LEU A 34 1.37 3.80 -11.66
N GLY A 35 0.72 4.23 -10.57
CA GLY A 35 1.36 5.03 -9.54
C GLY A 35 2.49 4.28 -8.84
N ARG A 36 2.36 2.96 -8.64
CA ARG A 36 3.44 2.14 -8.10
C ARG A 36 4.64 2.08 -9.06
N ARG A 37 4.41 1.89 -10.36
CA ARG A 37 5.48 1.88 -11.37
C ARG A 37 6.23 3.22 -11.43
N ILE A 38 5.50 4.33 -11.34
CA ILE A 38 6.10 5.67 -11.27
C ILE A 38 6.94 5.81 -10.00
N LEU A 39 6.40 5.41 -8.85
CA LEU A 39 7.09 5.44 -7.56
C LEU A 39 8.38 4.61 -7.55
N ASP A 40 8.35 3.43 -8.16
CA ASP A 40 9.50 2.52 -8.29
C ASP A 40 10.56 3.03 -9.31
N GLY A 41 10.33 4.19 -9.93
CA GLY A 41 11.33 4.87 -10.76
C GLY A 41 11.34 4.48 -12.24
N ALA A 42 10.23 3.95 -12.76
CA ALA A 42 10.08 3.65 -14.18
C ALA A 42 10.42 4.88 -15.05
N LYS A 43 11.23 4.69 -16.10
CA LYS A 43 11.61 5.77 -17.03
C LYS A 43 10.56 6.08 -18.08
N SER A 44 9.63 5.15 -18.30
CA SER A 44 8.48 5.28 -19.18
C SER A 44 7.33 4.44 -18.64
N VAL A 45 6.11 4.91 -18.83
CA VAL A 45 4.88 4.23 -18.43
C VAL A 45 3.83 4.29 -19.54
N ARG A 46 2.96 3.28 -19.60
CA ARG A 46 1.87 3.23 -20.58
C ARG A 46 0.63 3.94 -20.02
N ILE A 47 0.18 5.00 -20.66
CA ILE A 47 -1.04 5.74 -20.30
C ILE A 47 -1.92 5.83 -21.54
N MET A 48 -3.15 5.32 -21.47
CA MET A 48 -4.14 5.36 -22.56
C MET A 48 -3.57 4.86 -23.90
N GLY A 49 -2.79 3.78 -23.87
CA GLY A 49 -2.20 3.22 -25.09
C GLY A 49 -1.05 4.04 -25.67
N GLN A 50 -0.44 4.94 -24.92
CA GLN A 50 0.76 5.70 -25.32
C GLN A 50 1.88 5.53 -24.30
N ASP A 51 3.12 5.49 -24.78
CA ASP A 51 4.29 5.45 -23.91
C ASP A 51 4.66 6.88 -23.50
N VAL A 52 4.63 7.14 -22.20
CA VAL A 52 4.86 8.47 -21.63
C VAL A 52 6.18 8.43 -20.85
N PRO A 53 7.20 9.21 -21.23
CA PRO A 53 8.46 9.27 -20.50
C PRO A 53 8.26 9.95 -19.14
N VAL A 54 8.88 9.40 -18.11
CA VAL A 54 8.88 9.95 -16.75
C VAL A 54 10.17 10.75 -16.55
N LYS A 55 10.09 12.06 -16.74
CA LYS A 55 11.20 13.01 -16.60
C LYS A 55 11.00 13.98 -15.43
N CYS A 56 9.77 14.14 -14.97
CA CYS A 56 9.45 14.96 -13.81
C CYS A 56 10.07 14.40 -12.53
N ARG A 57 10.14 15.24 -11.50
CA ARG A 57 10.59 14.79 -10.17
C ARG A 57 9.48 13.97 -9.50
N VAL A 58 9.81 12.77 -9.03
CA VAL A 58 8.89 11.90 -8.27
C VAL A 58 9.18 12.04 -6.78
N VAL A 59 8.17 12.38 -5.99
CA VAL A 59 8.25 12.54 -4.53
C VAL A 59 7.13 11.73 -3.88
N ASN A 60 7.40 11.13 -2.72
CA ASN A 60 6.43 10.39 -1.94
C ASN A 60 6.39 10.89 -0.50
N ILE A 61 5.18 11.09 0.04
CA ILE A 61 4.95 11.33 1.47
C ILE A 61 4.03 10.22 1.99
N SER A 62 4.58 9.33 2.80
CA SER A 62 3.86 8.20 3.40
C SER A 62 2.99 8.59 4.60
N GLY A 63 3.25 9.73 5.23
CA GLY A 63 2.58 10.17 6.47
C GLY A 63 1.16 10.71 6.33
N TYR A 64 0.63 10.85 5.11
CA TYR A 64 -0.76 11.27 4.87
C TYR A 64 -1.72 10.09 4.59
N SER A 65 -1.25 8.85 4.73
CA SER A 65 -2.12 7.68 4.71
C SER A 65 -3.10 7.75 5.90
N ALA A 66 -4.38 7.47 5.66
CA ALA A 66 -5.39 7.32 6.72
C ALA A 66 -5.24 5.98 7.48
N HIS A 67 -4.26 5.15 7.12
CA HIS A 67 -4.01 3.85 7.74
C HIS A 67 -2.92 3.96 8.81
N ALA A 68 -3.16 3.34 9.97
CA ALA A 68 -2.14 3.17 10.99
C ALA A 68 -0.95 2.38 10.44
N ASP A 69 0.26 2.76 10.84
CA ASP A 69 1.44 1.98 10.57
C ASP A 69 1.49 0.73 11.47
N GLN A 70 2.49 -0.13 11.26
CA GLN A 70 2.66 -1.35 12.07
C GLN A 70 2.70 -1.03 13.57
N LYS A 71 3.37 0.06 13.97
CA LYS A 71 3.45 0.45 15.38
C LYS A 71 2.07 0.83 15.91
N GLY A 72 1.32 1.65 15.19
CA GLY A 72 -0.03 2.05 15.55
C GLY A 72 -0.99 0.86 15.69
N LEU A 73 -0.90 -0.12 14.79
CA LEU A 73 -1.70 -1.36 14.89
C LEU A 73 -1.31 -2.20 16.12
N MET A 74 -0.02 -2.33 16.42
CA MET A 74 0.46 -3.05 17.61
C MET A 74 0.05 -2.34 18.91
N ASP A 75 0.18 -1.02 18.95
CA ASP A 75 -0.23 -0.19 20.10
C ASP A 75 -1.74 -0.29 20.32
N TRP A 76 -2.52 -0.42 19.25
CA TRP A 76 -3.97 -0.62 19.32
C TRP A 76 -4.34 -2.02 19.86
N LEU A 77 -3.63 -3.08 19.45
CA LEU A 77 -3.88 -4.45 19.92
C LEU A 77 -3.42 -4.70 21.37
N TYR A 78 -2.33 -4.08 21.79
CA TYR A 78 -1.65 -4.38 23.06
C TYR A 78 -2.54 -4.34 24.33
N PRO A 79 -3.49 -3.39 24.50
CA PRO A 79 -4.39 -3.36 25.65
C PRO A 79 -5.34 -4.57 25.73
N MET A 80 -5.67 -5.18 24.59
CA MET A 80 -6.64 -6.28 24.48
C MET A 80 -5.99 -7.67 24.51
N ARG A 81 -4.65 -7.75 24.59
CA ARG A 81 -3.90 -9.02 24.41
C ARG A 81 -4.27 -10.15 25.37
N LYS A 82 -4.79 -9.84 26.57
CA LYS A 82 -5.16 -10.85 27.57
C LYS A 82 -6.55 -11.47 27.34
N THR A 83 -7.40 -10.80 26.56
CA THR A 83 -8.79 -11.23 26.32
C THR A 83 -9.00 -11.70 24.89
N LEU A 84 -8.18 -11.24 23.94
CA LEU A 84 -8.19 -11.74 22.57
C LEU A 84 -7.72 -13.18 22.52
N LYS A 85 -8.51 -14.03 21.86
CA LYS A 85 -8.17 -15.43 21.62
C LYS A 85 -7.44 -15.63 20.30
N LYS A 86 -7.90 -14.92 19.26
CA LYS A 86 -7.39 -15.06 17.89
C LYS A 86 -7.54 -13.74 17.12
N VAL A 87 -6.58 -13.43 16.25
CA VAL A 87 -6.61 -12.28 15.35
C VAL A 87 -6.53 -12.76 13.90
N PHE A 88 -7.35 -12.18 13.03
CA PHE A 88 -7.28 -12.41 11.59
C PHE A 88 -6.75 -11.15 10.89
N VAL A 89 -5.62 -11.26 10.19
CA VAL A 89 -4.98 -10.15 9.47
C VAL A 89 -5.44 -10.16 8.03
N VAL A 90 -6.14 -9.11 7.61
CA VAL A 90 -6.73 -8.98 6.28
C VAL A 90 -6.45 -7.59 5.68
N GLN A 91 -6.78 -7.38 4.40
CA GLN A 91 -6.58 -6.12 3.66
C GLN A 91 -5.13 -5.62 3.57
N GLY A 92 -4.16 -6.53 3.58
CA GLY A 92 -2.77 -6.24 3.22
C GLY A 92 -2.29 -7.15 2.10
N ASP A 93 -1.20 -6.76 1.44
CA ASP A 93 -0.48 -7.66 0.55
C ASP A 93 -0.13 -8.97 1.28
N GLU A 94 -0.18 -10.11 0.58
CA GLU A 94 -0.06 -11.45 1.18
C GLU A 94 1.15 -11.59 2.13
N ASP A 95 2.34 -11.31 1.61
CA ASP A 95 3.60 -11.36 2.39
C ASP A 95 3.58 -10.42 3.60
N VAL A 96 2.93 -9.25 3.48
CA VAL A 96 2.86 -8.25 4.55
C VAL A 96 1.90 -8.71 5.64
N SER A 97 0.75 -9.26 5.24
CA SER A 97 -0.26 -9.80 6.15
C SER A 97 0.28 -10.99 6.93
N GLN A 98 0.95 -11.94 6.26
CA GLN A 98 1.58 -13.09 6.90
C GLN A 98 2.65 -12.66 7.90
N LYS A 99 3.55 -11.76 7.51
CA LYS A 99 4.58 -11.21 8.42
C LYS A 99 3.97 -10.50 9.62
N PHE A 100 2.91 -9.73 9.42
CA PHE A 100 2.26 -9.02 10.51
C PHE A 100 1.56 -9.97 11.49
N ALA A 101 0.94 -11.05 11.00
CA ALA A 101 0.41 -12.12 11.84
C ALA A 101 1.50 -12.75 12.72
N SER A 102 2.65 -13.12 12.14
CA SER A 102 3.80 -13.63 12.92
C SER A 102 4.29 -12.63 13.97
N ILE A 103 4.33 -11.33 13.64
CA ILE A 103 4.72 -10.28 14.60
C ILE A 103 3.74 -10.17 15.77
N ILE A 104 2.43 -10.34 15.53
CA ILE A 104 1.41 -10.36 16.58
C ILE A 104 1.64 -11.55 17.51
N GLU A 105 1.86 -12.74 16.95
CA GLU A 105 2.16 -13.96 17.73
C GLU A 105 3.40 -13.78 18.60
N ASP A 106 4.51 -13.36 17.99
CA ASP A 106 5.81 -13.21 18.65
C ASP A 106 5.79 -12.16 19.78
N ARG A 107 5.09 -11.04 19.57
CA ARG A 107 5.17 -9.88 20.48
C ARG A 107 4.02 -9.79 21.47
N LEU A 108 2.86 -10.33 21.14
CA LEU A 108 1.66 -10.22 21.97
C LEU A 108 1.19 -11.57 22.52
N ALA A 109 1.76 -12.69 22.05
CA ALA A 109 1.36 -14.05 22.41
C ALA A 109 -0.14 -14.31 22.16
N ILE A 110 -0.67 -13.74 21.07
CA ILE A 110 -2.05 -13.95 20.59
C ILE A 110 -1.95 -14.77 19.31
N GLU A 111 -2.73 -15.85 19.18
CA GLU A 111 -2.84 -16.59 17.93
C GLU A 111 -3.27 -15.66 16.80
N ALA A 112 -2.52 -15.62 15.69
CA ALA A 112 -2.82 -14.74 14.57
C ALA A 112 -2.70 -15.47 13.23
N HIS A 113 -3.65 -15.20 12.34
CA HIS A 113 -3.71 -15.86 11.04
C HIS A 113 -4.01 -14.84 9.93
N ALA A 114 -3.29 -14.92 8.81
CA ALA A 114 -3.62 -14.19 7.60
C ALA A 114 -4.35 -15.16 6.64
N PRO A 115 -5.69 -15.14 6.58
CA PRO A 115 -6.44 -16.04 5.73
C PRO A 115 -6.27 -15.69 4.24
N ASN A 116 -6.37 -16.71 3.39
CA ASN A 116 -6.39 -16.56 1.95
C ASN A 116 -7.81 -16.28 1.44
N GLU A 117 -7.92 -15.83 0.20
CA GLU A 117 -9.21 -15.66 -0.46
C GLU A 117 -9.92 -17.01 -0.58
N GLY A 118 -11.15 -17.09 -0.06
CA GLY A 118 -11.95 -18.31 -0.03
C GLY A 118 -11.78 -19.17 1.22
N ASP A 119 -10.88 -18.83 2.14
CA ASP A 119 -10.75 -19.54 3.40
C ASP A 119 -11.99 -19.32 4.29
N GLU A 120 -12.45 -20.39 4.94
CA GLU A 120 -13.51 -20.38 5.94
C GLU A 120 -12.93 -20.65 7.32
N VAL A 121 -13.39 -19.91 8.33
CA VAL A 121 -12.93 -20.05 9.72
C VAL A 121 -14.11 -20.21 10.68
N VAL A 122 -13.99 -21.15 11.61
CA VAL A 122 -14.95 -21.35 12.71
C VAL A 122 -14.39 -20.68 13.96
N LEU A 123 -15.22 -19.89 14.64
CA LEU A 123 -14.86 -19.06 15.80
C LEU A 123 -15.14 -19.74 17.14
#